data_AF-A0AAP1F0A1-F1
#
_entry.id   AF-A0AAP1F0A1-F1
#
_cell.length_a   1.000
_cell.length_b   1.000
_cell.length_c   1.000
_cell.angle_alpha   90.00
_cell.angle_beta   90.00
_cell.angle_gamma   90.00
#
_symmetry.space_group_name_H-M   'P 1'
#
loop_
_entity.id
_entity.type
_entity.pdbx_description
1 polymer ?
#
loop_
_entity_poly.entity_id
_entity_poly.type
_entity_poly.pdbx_seq_one_letter_code
_entity_poly.pdbx_strand_id
1 'polypeptide(L)' 'MGKPQGRQPYALATRLRIHLLQQWYALSDPAMEEALHEIPTLRRFAQLGGLDNVPDE' A
#
# COMPACT_ATOMS: atom_id res chain seq x y z
N MET A 1 15.75 -25.15 -10.08
CA MET A 1 15.28 -24.34 -11.24
C MET A 1 14.45 -23.19 -10.69
N GLY A 2 15.00 -21.97 -10.76
CA GLY A 2 14.37 -20.75 -10.23
C GLY A 2 13.11 -20.42 -11.01
N LYS A 3 11.99 -20.32 -10.31
CA LYS A 3 10.72 -19.85 -10.87
C LYS A 3 10.86 -18.33 -11.00
N PRO A 4 10.56 -17.70 -12.15
CA PRO A 4 10.52 -16.26 -12.21
C PRO A 4 9.41 -15.81 -11.27
N GLN A 5 9.79 -15.25 -10.13
CA GLN A 5 8.90 -14.52 -9.25
C GLN A 5 8.60 -13.22 -10.00
N GLY A 6 7.75 -13.34 -11.03
CA GLY A 6 7.27 -12.22 -11.83
C GLY A 6 6.71 -11.21 -10.85
N ARG A 7 7.30 -10.02 -10.85
CA ARG A 7 6.94 -8.89 -9.99
C ARG A 7 5.44 -8.88 -9.74
N GLN A 8 5.12 -9.04 -8.47
CA GLN A 8 3.79 -9.14 -7.91
C GLN A 8 2.80 -8.14 -8.56
N PRO A 9 1.65 -8.60 -9.08
CA PRO A 9 0.58 -7.71 -9.57
C PRO A 9 0.01 -6.79 -8.46
N TYR A 10 0.39 -7.04 -7.21
CA TYR A 10 0.05 -6.23 -6.04
C TYR A 10 0.53 -4.77 -6.17
N ALA A 11 1.67 -4.50 -6.80
CA ALA A 11 2.19 -3.11 -6.89
C ALA A 11 1.28 -2.18 -7.71
N LEU A 12 0.61 -2.70 -8.75
CA LEU A 12 -0.33 -1.90 -9.54
C LEU A 12 -1.63 -1.67 -8.80
N ALA A 13 -2.19 -2.72 -8.19
CA ALA A 13 -3.42 -2.61 -7.41
C ALA A 13 -3.25 -1.69 -6.19
N THR A 14 -2.11 -1.76 -5.50
CA THR A 14 -1.76 -0.86 -4.39
C THR A 14 -1.63 0.58 -4.88
N ARG A 15 -0.92 0.84 -5.98
CA ARG A 15 -0.81 2.20 -6.52
C ARG A 15 -2.15 2.80 -6.93
N LEU A 16 -3.05 1.99 -7.52
CA LEU A 16 -4.40 2.44 -7.86
C LEU A 16 -5.22 2.79 -6.61
N ARG A 17 -5.12 2.00 -5.54
CA ARG A 17 -5.81 2.28 -4.27
C ARG A 17 -5.28 3.56 -3.61
N ILE A 18 -3.97 3.78 -3.64
CA ILE A 18 -3.35 5.02 -3.15
C ILE A 18 -3.81 6.22 -3.99
N HIS A 19 -3.86 6.11 -5.32
CA HIS A 19 -4.36 7.17 -6.20
C HIS A 19 -5.85 7.50 -5.95
N LEU A 20 -6.68 6.49 -5.69
CA LEU A 20 -8.09 6.71 -5.32
C LEU A 20 -8.23 7.44 -3.98
N LEU A 21 -7.41 7.10 -2.99
CA LEU A 21 -7.38 7.81 -1.72
C LEU A 21 -6.85 9.25 -1.89
N GLN A 22 -5.82 9.46 -2.71
CA GLN A 22 -5.35 10.80 -3.08
C GLN A 22 -6.46 11.64 -3.71
N GLN A 23 -7.24 11.06 -4.62
CA GLN A 23 -8.38 11.74 -5.26
C GLN A 23 -9.52 12.02 -4.27
N TRP A 24 -9.87 11.07 -3.40
CA TRP A 24 -10.95 11.25 -2.42
C TRP A 24 -10.62 12.27 -1.33
N TYR A 25 -9.38 12.28 -0.87
CA TYR A 25 -8.93 13.20 0.18
C TYR A 25 -8.29 14.47 -0.37
N ALA A 26 -8.17 14.61 -1.70
CA ALA A 26 -7.43 15.68 -2.37
C ALA A 26 -6.00 15.87 -1.82
N LEU A 27 -5.34 14.75 -1.48
CA LEU A 27 -4.00 14.74 -0.88
C LEU A 27 -2.93 14.56 -1.96
N SER A 28 -1.84 15.30 -1.81
CA SER A 28 -0.60 15.08 -2.56
C SER A 28 0.06 13.74 -2.16
N ASP A 29 0.93 13.21 -3.02
CA ASP A 29 1.70 11.98 -2.75
C ASP A 29 2.36 11.94 -1.35
N PRO A 30 3.13 12.96 -0.91
CA PRO A 30 3.70 12.96 0.44
C PRO A 30 2.64 13.04 1.56
N ALA A 31 1.54 13.74 1.33
CA ALA A 31 0.47 13.86 2.32
C ALA A 31 -0.35 12.56 2.45
N MET A 32 -0.42 11.78 1.37
CA MET A 32 -1.01 10.45 1.38
C MET A 32 -0.12 9.45 2.14
N GLU A 33 1.20 9.53 1.99
CA GLU A 33 2.14 8.71 2.78
C GLU A 33 2.02 8.99 4.27
N GLU A 34 1.94 10.26 4.67
CA GLU A 34 1.69 10.68 6.05
C GLU A 34 0.35 10.10 6.57
N ALA A 35 -0.73 10.24 5.79
CA ALA A 35 -2.04 9.69 6.14
C ALA A 35 -2.04 8.15 6.26
N LEU A 36 -1.25 7.45 5.44
CA LEU A 36 -1.06 6.01 5.55
C LEU A 36 -0.25 5.62 6.78
N HIS A 37 0.65 6.49 7.26
CA HIS A 37 1.42 6.30 8.48
C HIS A 37 0.57 6.56 9.73
N GLU A 38 -0.20 7.65 9.74
CA GLU A 38 -1.05 8.05 10.86
C GLU A 38 -2.31 7.19 11.01
N ILE A 39 -2.89 6.74 9.88
CA ILE A 39 -4.17 6.02 9.87
C ILE A 39 -3.98 4.56 9.45
N PRO A 40 -3.92 3.60 10.40
CA PRO A 40 -3.67 2.19 10.10
C PRO A 40 -4.73 1.56 9.19
N THR A 41 -5.96 2.09 9.19
CA THR A 41 -7.03 1.68 8.29
C THR A 41 -6.73 1.98 6.82
N LEU A 42 -6.10 3.13 6.51
CA LEU A 42 -5.70 3.48 5.14
C LEU A 42 -4.56 2.58 4.67
N ARG A 43 -3.60 2.28 5.55
CA ARG A 43 -2.52 1.32 5.28
C ARG A 43 -3.04 -0.07 4.94
N ARG A 44 -4.06 -0.54 5.68
CA ARG A 44 -4.72 -1.82 5.42
C ARG A 44 -5.51 -1.81 4.12
N PHE A 45 -6.18 -0.70 3.80
CA PHE A 45 -6.91 -0.50 2.54
C PHE A 45 -5.98 -0.47 1.32
N ALA A 46 -4.86 0.27 1.39
CA ALA A 46 -3.85 0.30 0.34
C ALA A 46 -3.13 -1.05 0.17
N GLN A 47 -3.39 -2.01 1.07
CA GLN A 47 -2.76 -3.33 1.08
C GLN A 47 -1.22 -3.22 1.10
N LEU A 48 -0.72 -2.11 1.66
CA LEU A 48 0.72 -1.87 1.88
C LEU A 48 1.28 -2.81 2.96
N GLY A 49 0.39 -3.49 3.69
CA GLY A 49 0.70 -4.59 4.61
C GLY A 49 0.84 -5.94 3.92
N GLY A 50 1.73 -6.07 2.92
CA GLY A 50 2.21 -7.39 2.47
C GLY A 50 2.95 -8.19 3.56
N LEU A 51 2.94 -7.70 4.80
CA LEU A 51 3.68 -8.14 5.98
C LEU A 51 2.82 -8.02 7.26
N ASP A 52 1.51 -8.28 7.20
CA ASP A 52 0.75 -8.73 8.40
C ASP A 52 1.22 -10.12 8.90
N ASN A 53 2.31 -10.65 8.30
CA ASN A 53 3.04 -11.84 8.69
C ASN A 53 4.53 -11.51 8.94
N VAL A 54 4.83 -10.35 9.53
CA VAL A 54 6.02 -10.25 10.38
C VAL A 54 5.50 -10.53 11.78
N PRO A 55 5.65 -11.78 12.30
CA PRO A 55 5.57 -11.97 13.73
C PRO A 55 6.62 -11.04 14.35
N ASP A 56 6.20 -10.26 15.32
CA ASP A 56 7.09 -9.54 16.23
C ASP A 56 7.96 -10.61 16.93
N GLU A 57 9.18 -10.81 16.42
CA GLU A 57 10.32 -11.43 17.12
C GLU A 57 11.44 -10.40 17.22
#